data_AF-L1NVN2-F1
#
_entry.id   AF-L1NVN2-F1
#
_cell.length_a   1.000
_cell.length_b   1.000
_cell.length_c   1.000
_cell.angle_alpha   90.00
_cell.angle_beta   90.00
_cell.angle_gamma   90.00
#
_symmetry.space_group_name_H-M   'P 1'
#
loop_
_entity.id
_entity.type
_entity.pdbx_description
1 polymer ?
#
loop_
_entity_poly.entity_id
_entity_poly.type
_entity_poly.pdbx_seq_one_letter_code
_entity_poly.pdbx_strand_id
1 'polypeptide(L)'
;MNKFYTLTTDTFVPISHDNKHLFNTYELVNNFIRTRISNKYRNILAKPILQNYVVNWFSPYQGLQETVDIQAQRQYFAFRDELEQHIGQLLQSNDPNNKNWAGLLQKVFSQEDNKLFSNGKDICIVWGWQFNNDKIQRPTIQEESEPLLEPEPEPEALPEPEVTPEPSPKLEPEPEPEPLPEPEPVIAFEPEAVVPEKKRGFLEFLKEFAATYWWLLIVLLVLICIVFFYKSLIF
;
A
#
# COMPACT_ATOMS: atom_id res chain seq x y z
N MET A 1 -12.37 10.01 -0.41
CA MET A 1 -12.20 8.66 -0.99
C MET A 1 -13.57 7.99 -1.02
N ASN A 2 -13.82 7.15 -2.02
CA ASN A 2 -15.09 6.46 -2.24
C ASN A 2 -14.98 5.01 -1.75
N LYS A 3 -15.97 4.52 -1.00
CA LYS A 3 -16.07 3.10 -0.66
C LYS A 3 -16.44 2.33 -1.93
N PHE A 4 -15.72 1.25 -2.23
CA PHE A 4 -16.01 0.43 -3.42
C PHE A 4 -16.05 -1.08 -3.16
N TYR A 5 -15.49 -1.55 -2.04
CA TYR A 5 -15.49 -2.98 -1.70
C TYR A 5 -15.64 -3.19 -0.19
N THR A 6 -16.31 -4.28 0.19
CA THR A 6 -16.58 -4.64 1.58
C THR A 6 -16.35 -6.13 1.78
N LEU A 7 -15.78 -6.49 2.92
CA LEU A 7 -15.50 -7.87 3.33
C LEU A 7 -15.89 -8.05 4.80
N THR A 8 -16.45 -9.21 5.15
CA THR A 8 -16.66 -9.61 6.54
C THR A 8 -15.49 -10.48 7.01
N THR A 9 -14.95 -10.25 8.20
CA THR A 9 -13.70 -10.90 8.66
C THR A 9 -13.87 -12.38 9.05
N ASP A 10 -15.10 -12.89 9.06
CA ASP A 10 -15.42 -14.31 9.22
C ASP A 10 -15.09 -15.13 7.96
N THR A 11 -14.95 -14.49 6.82
CA THR A 11 -14.71 -15.17 5.53
C THR A 11 -13.23 -15.26 5.14
N PHE A 12 -12.35 -14.47 5.75
CA PHE A 12 -10.93 -14.40 5.36
C PHE A 12 -9.99 -14.18 6.54
N VAL A 13 -8.77 -14.72 6.43
CA VAL A 13 -7.74 -14.63 7.46
C VAL A 13 -6.88 -13.37 7.22
N PRO A 14 -6.70 -12.49 8.23
CA PRO A 14 -5.82 -11.33 8.08
C PRO A 14 -4.34 -11.76 8.04
N ILE A 15 -3.56 -11.10 7.19
CA ILE A 15 -2.11 -11.37 7.07
C ILE A 15 -1.35 -10.46 8.01
N SER A 16 -0.22 -10.95 8.55
CA SER A 16 0.64 -10.21 9.44
C SER A 16 2.10 -10.15 8.98
N HIS A 17 2.75 -9.04 9.31
CA HIS A 17 4.20 -8.85 9.19
C HIS A 17 4.72 -8.16 10.44
N ASP A 18 5.79 -8.71 11.02
CA ASP A 18 6.42 -8.17 12.24
C ASP A 18 5.42 -7.86 13.37
N ASN A 19 4.56 -8.84 13.66
CA ASN A 19 3.49 -8.77 14.68
C ASN A 19 2.40 -7.70 14.45
N LYS A 20 2.35 -7.12 13.24
CA LYS A 20 1.29 -6.18 12.84
C LYS A 20 0.49 -6.76 11.69
N HIS A 21 -0.83 -6.59 11.73
CA HIS A 21 -1.64 -6.89 10.57
C HIS A 21 -1.30 -5.96 9.41
N LEU A 22 -1.26 -6.50 8.20
CA LEU A 22 -0.89 -5.75 7.00
C LEU A 22 -1.78 -4.51 6.81
N PHE A 23 -3.09 -4.61 7.02
CA PHE A 23 -3.99 -3.47 6.80
C PHE A 23 -3.67 -2.23 7.66
N ASN A 24 -2.97 -2.40 8.79
CA ASN A 24 -2.52 -1.29 9.63
C ASN A 24 -1.28 -0.56 9.07
N THR A 25 -0.68 -1.05 7.99
CA THR A 25 0.52 -0.46 7.36
C THR A 25 0.18 0.42 6.15
N TYR A 26 -1.10 0.68 5.87
CA TYR A 26 -1.54 1.43 4.69
C TYR A 26 -0.75 2.72 4.45
N GLU A 27 -0.70 3.63 5.44
CA GLU A 27 -0.02 4.93 5.23
C GLU A 27 1.47 4.76 4.98
N LEU A 28 2.09 3.78 5.63
CA LEU A 28 3.51 3.47 5.49
C LEU A 28 3.81 2.92 4.09
N VAL A 29 3.02 1.95 3.62
CA VAL A 29 3.20 1.34 2.29
C VAL A 29 2.85 2.32 1.19
N ASN A 30 1.73 3.06 1.31
CA ASN A 30 1.32 4.02 0.30
C ASN A 30 2.34 5.16 0.13
N ASN A 31 2.93 5.63 1.24
CA ASN A 31 4.01 6.60 1.18
C ASN A 31 5.27 6.03 0.53
N PHE A 32 5.63 4.77 0.81
CA PHE A 32 6.75 4.10 0.13
C PHE A 32 6.53 4.09 -1.39
N ILE A 33 5.37 3.62 -1.86
CA ILE A 33 5.04 3.58 -3.29
C ILE A 33 5.20 4.95 -3.94
N ARG A 34 4.59 5.98 -3.34
CA ARG A 34 4.58 7.34 -3.89
C ARG A 34 5.97 7.96 -3.95
N THR A 35 6.82 7.67 -2.97
CA THR A 35 8.13 8.34 -2.80
C THR A 35 9.31 7.57 -3.38
N ARG A 36 9.22 6.24 -3.44
CA ARG A 36 10.33 5.37 -3.86
C ARG A 36 10.09 4.71 -5.21
N ILE A 37 8.85 4.33 -5.52
CA ILE A 37 8.54 3.65 -6.79
C ILE A 37 8.23 4.69 -7.84
N SER A 38 7.04 5.32 -7.76
CA SER A 38 6.66 6.40 -8.66
C SER A 38 5.38 7.08 -8.20
N ASN A 39 5.29 8.39 -8.38
CA ASN A 39 4.09 9.16 -8.04
C ASN A 39 2.87 8.77 -8.89
N LYS A 40 3.05 8.12 -10.05
CA LYS A 40 1.93 7.60 -10.86
C LYS A 40 1.12 6.52 -10.12
N TYR A 41 1.73 5.81 -9.18
CA TYR A 41 1.10 4.74 -8.41
C TYR A 41 0.53 5.18 -7.06
N ARG A 42 0.48 6.49 -6.77
CA ARG A 42 0.07 7.05 -5.46
C ARG A 42 -1.31 6.62 -4.94
N ASN A 43 -2.17 6.10 -5.81
CA ASN A 43 -3.53 5.67 -5.51
C ASN A 43 -3.78 4.19 -5.88
N ILE A 44 -2.73 3.43 -6.19
CA ILE A 44 -2.85 2.04 -6.61
C ILE A 44 -3.35 1.14 -5.48
N LEU A 45 -3.06 1.51 -4.23
CA LEU A 45 -3.39 0.73 -3.05
C LEU A 45 -4.69 1.22 -2.43
N ALA A 46 -5.66 0.32 -2.23
CA ALA A 46 -6.91 0.67 -1.58
C ALA A 46 -6.71 0.86 -0.06
N LYS A 47 -7.38 1.86 0.53
CA LYS A 47 -7.33 2.12 1.98
C LYS A 47 -8.33 1.25 2.72
N PRO A 48 -7.92 0.29 3.55
CA PRO A 48 -8.83 -0.50 4.38
C PRO A 48 -9.25 0.28 5.63
N ILE A 49 -10.52 0.14 6.02
CA ILE A 49 -11.05 0.59 7.30
C ILE A 49 -11.84 -0.57 7.92
N LEU A 50 -11.33 -1.13 9.01
CA LEU A 50 -11.96 -2.19 9.77
C LEU A 50 -12.85 -1.60 10.87
N GLN A 51 -14.14 -1.90 10.82
CA GLN A 51 -15.14 -1.53 11.83
C GLN A 51 -16.10 -2.70 12.04
N ASN A 52 -16.32 -3.11 13.30
CA ASN A 52 -17.29 -4.14 13.65
C ASN A 52 -17.15 -5.44 12.83
N TYR A 53 -15.92 -5.97 12.69
CA TYR A 53 -15.65 -7.19 11.90
C TYR A 53 -15.96 -7.06 10.39
N VAL A 54 -16.16 -5.83 9.91
CA VAL A 54 -16.35 -5.51 8.50
C VAL A 54 -15.22 -4.60 8.05
N VAL A 55 -14.56 -4.99 6.97
CA VAL A 55 -13.53 -4.20 6.34
C VAL A 55 -14.13 -3.52 5.12
N ASN A 56 -14.00 -2.20 5.06
CA ASN A 56 -14.40 -1.38 3.91
C ASN A 56 -13.15 -0.83 3.23
N TRP A 57 -13.04 -0.98 1.92
CA TRP A 57 -11.95 -0.40 1.13
C TRP A 57 -12.39 0.86 0.40
N PHE A 58 -11.47 1.82 0.40
CA PHE A 58 -11.68 3.13 -0.17
C PHE A 58 -10.61 3.46 -1.21
N SER A 59 -11.01 4.13 -2.28
CA SER A 59 -10.14 4.62 -3.34
C SER A 59 -10.59 6.02 -3.78
N PRO A 60 -9.70 6.91 -4.25
CA PRO A 60 -10.14 8.15 -4.89
C PRO A 60 -10.86 7.92 -6.22
N TYR A 61 -10.65 6.77 -6.88
CA TYR A 61 -11.31 6.44 -8.13
C TYR A 61 -12.80 6.10 -7.93
N GLN A 62 -13.59 6.31 -8.97
CA GLN A 62 -15.02 5.97 -9.02
C GLN A 62 -15.24 4.82 -10.01
N GLY A 63 -16.34 4.10 -9.84
CA GLY A 63 -16.74 3.03 -10.78
C GLY A 63 -15.84 1.80 -10.76
N LEU A 64 -15.07 1.58 -9.69
CA LEU A 64 -14.21 0.41 -9.55
C LEU A 64 -15.04 -0.87 -9.40
N GLN A 65 -14.74 -1.88 -10.23
CA GLN A 65 -15.31 -3.23 -10.17
C GLN A 65 -14.20 -4.27 -10.12
N GLU A 66 -14.41 -5.39 -9.40
CA GLU A 66 -13.46 -6.50 -9.36
C GLU A 66 -13.29 -7.04 -10.79
N THR A 67 -12.03 -7.20 -11.24
CA THR A 67 -11.75 -7.52 -12.63
C THR A 67 -10.55 -8.46 -12.80
N VAL A 68 -10.54 -9.13 -13.93
CA VAL A 68 -9.41 -9.90 -14.48
C VAL A 68 -9.11 -9.45 -15.92
N ASP A 69 -9.57 -8.26 -16.29
CA ASP A 69 -9.33 -7.67 -17.61
C ASP A 69 -7.83 -7.55 -17.94
N ILE A 70 -7.46 -7.85 -19.19
CA ILE A 70 -6.08 -7.90 -19.63
C ILE A 70 -5.38 -6.55 -19.44
N GLN A 71 -6.04 -5.42 -19.72
CA GLN A 71 -5.43 -4.10 -19.54
C GLN A 71 -5.18 -3.79 -18.06
N ALA A 72 -6.13 -4.12 -17.19
CA ALA A 72 -5.95 -3.99 -15.75
C ALA A 72 -4.77 -4.84 -15.24
N GLN A 73 -4.66 -6.08 -15.73
CA GLN A 73 -3.57 -6.98 -15.37
C GLN A 73 -2.22 -6.48 -15.89
N ARG A 74 -2.15 -5.91 -17.10
CA ARG A 74 -0.94 -5.25 -17.61
C ARG A 74 -0.48 -4.13 -16.69
N GLN A 75 -1.39 -3.25 -16.28
CA GLN A 75 -1.06 -2.17 -15.33
C GLN A 75 -0.56 -2.72 -13.99
N TYR A 76 -1.21 -3.77 -13.48
CA TYR A 76 -0.81 -4.42 -12.23
C TYR A 76 0.61 -5.01 -12.33
N PHE A 77 0.93 -5.73 -13.41
CA PHE A 77 2.25 -6.31 -13.58
C PHE A 77 3.33 -5.28 -13.91
N ALA A 78 3.01 -4.20 -14.62
CA ALA A 78 3.94 -3.08 -14.82
C ALA A 78 4.33 -2.43 -13.48
N PHE A 79 3.35 -2.21 -12.60
CA PHE A 79 3.62 -1.77 -11.23
C PHE A 79 4.49 -2.77 -10.46
N ARG A 80 4.15 -4.06 -10.53
CA ARG A 80 4.89 -5.10 -9.81
C ARG A 80 6.33 -5.22 -10.27
N ASP A 81 6.60 -5.11 -11.56
CA ASP A 81 7.96 -5.20 -12.09
C ASP A 81 8.83 -4.06 -11.52
N GLU A 82 8.31 -2.83 -11.45
CA GLU A 82 9.00 -1.72 -10.80
C GLU A 82 9.15 -1.93 -9.28
N LEU A 83 8.12 -2.46 -8.61
CA LEU A 83 8.18 -2.79 -7.19
C LEU A 83 9.26 -3.84 -6.89
N GLU A 84 9.33 -4.92 -7.67
CA GLU A 84 10.27 -6.02 -7.46
C GLU A 84 11.72 -5.57 -7.65
N GLN A 85 11.99 -4.63 -8.56
CA GLN A 85 13.31 -4.01 -8.67
C GLN A 85 13.73 -3.31 -7.36
N HIS A 86 12.80 -2.57 -6.74
CA HIS A 86 13.06 -1.89 -5.47
C HIS A 86 13.19 -2.88 -4.29
N ILE A 87 12.37 -3.93 -4.25
CA ILE A 87 12.49 -5.01 -3.28
C ILE A 87 13.87 -5.68 -3.41
N GLY A 88 14.33 -5.94 -4.63
CA GLY A 88 15.66 -6.49 -4.90
C GLY A 88 16.79 -5.62 -4.33
N GLN A 89 16.72 -4.30 -4.51
CA GLN A 89 17.68 -3.36 -3.93
C GLN A 89 17.66 -3.38 -2.40
N LEU A 90 16.47 -3.43 -1.79
CA LEU A 90 16.32 -3.50 -0.33
C LEU A 90 16.94 -4.79 0.24
N LEU A 91 16.75 -5.92 -0.43
CA LEU A 91 17.29 -7.22 -0.01
C LEU A 91 18.82 -7.31 -0.09
N GLN A 92 19.43 -6.58 -1.03
CA GLN A 92 20.90 -6.50 -1.16
C GLN A 92 21.54 -5.68 -0.03
N SER A 93 20.77 -4.84 0.66
CA SER A 93 21.28 -4.05 1.78
C SER A 93 21.59 -4.92 3.01
N ASN A 94 22.64 -4.56 3.74
CA ASN A 94 22.95 -5.19 5.03
C ASN A 94 22.05 -4.69 6.18
N ASP A 95 21.28 -3.61 5.95
CA ASP A 95 20.39 -3.02 6.97
C ASP A 95 19.19 -3.94 7.25
N PRO A 96 18.99 -4.39 8.51
CA PRO A 96 17.82 -5.16 8.92
C PRO A 96 16.49 -4.45 8.60
N ASN A 97 16.45 -3.13 8.66
CA ASN A 97 15.25 -2.35 8.34
C ASN A 97 14.88 -2.47 6.86
N ASN A 98 15.86 -2.41 5.96
CA ASN A 98 15.61 -2.61 4.52
C ASN A 98 15.09 -4.02 4.23
N LYS A 99 15.65 -5.04 4.89
CA LYS A 99 15.15 -6.42 4.78
C LYS A 99 13.73 -6.57 5.32
N ASN A 100 13.41 -5.90 6.43
CA ASN A 100 12.05 -5.87 6.98
C ASN A 100 11.07 -5.22 5.97
N TRP A 101 11.45 -4.10 5.37
CA TRP A 101 10.69 -3.43 4.32
C TRP A 101 10.45 -4.32 3.10
N ALA A 102 11.49 -5.01 2.62
CA ALA A 102 11.34 -5.97 1.53
C ALA A 102 10.31 -7.06 1.88
N GLY A 103 10.41 -7.65 3.07
CA GLY A 103 9.45 -8.67 3.54
C GLY A 103 8.02 -8.13 3.70
N LEU A 104 7.87 -6.88 4.14
CA LEU A 104 6.55 -6.23 4.22
C LEU A 104 5.94 -6.09 2.83
N LEU A 105 6.69 -5.53 1.88
CA LEU A 105 6.23 -5.28 0.52
C LEU A 105 5.88 -6.58 -0.21
N GLN A 106 6.73 -7.61 -0.08
CA GLN A 106 6.45 -8.95 -0.64
C GLN A 106 5.12 -9.53 -0.14
N LYS A 107 4.80 -9.36 1.15
CA LYS A 107 3.52 -9.82 1.71
C LYS A 107 2.33 -8.98 1.25
N VAL A 108 2.48 -7.66 1.20
CA VAL A 108 1.40 -6.75 0.77
C VAL A 108 1.02 -6.99 -0.69
N PHE A 109 2.02 -7.25 -1.53
CA PHE A 109 1.84 -7.45 -2.96
C PHE A 109 1.99 -8.90 -3.40
N SER A 110 1.73 -9.84 -2.47
CA SER A 110 1.59 -11.25 -2.82
C SER A 110 0.40 -11.40 -3.74
N GLN A 111 0.62 -11.97 -4.93
CA GLN A 111 -0.38 -12.05 -6.00
C GLN A 111 -1.65 -12.78 -5.55
N GLU A 112 -1.48 -13.88 -4.83
CA GLU A 112 -2.56 -14.70 -4.28
C GLU A 112 -3.37 -13.98 -3.20
N ASP A 113 -2.81 -12.94 -2.59
CA ASP A 113 -3.44 -12.15 -1.54
C ASP A 113 -3.84 -10.76 -2.02
N ASN A 114 -3.96 -10.60 -3.34
CA ASN A 114 -4.39 -9.37 -3.98
C ASN A 114 -5.66 -9.62 -4.80
N LYS A 115 -6.60 -8.67 -4.71
CA LYS A 115 -7.72 -8.56 -5.65
C LYS A 115 -7.57 -7.29 -6.46
N LEU A 116 -7.86 -7.38 -7.75
CA LEU A 116 -7.73 -6.28 -8.69
C LEU A 116 -9.09 -5.66 -8.99
N PHE A 117 -9.16 -4.35 -8.91
CA PHE A 117 -10.33 -3.56 -9.27
C PHE A 117 -9.96 -2.55 -10.34
N SER A 118 -10.86 -2.30 -11.30
CA SER A 118 -10.66 -1.31 -12.35
C SER A 118 -11.95 -0.60 -12.72
N ASN A 119 -11.83 0.61 -13.25
CA ASN A 119 -12.90 1.35 -13.92
C ASN A 119 -12.69 1.44 -15.44
N GLY A 120 -11.78 0.62 -15.99
CA GLY A 120 -11.35 0.63 -17.40
C GLY A 120 -10.16 1.54 -17.69
N LYS A 121 -9.83 2.47 -16.79
CA LYS A 121 -8.68 3.39 -16.92
C LYS A 121 -7.65 3.20 -15.82
N ASP A 122 -8.11 3.23 -14.57
CA ASP A 122 -7.30 3.16 -13.38
C ASP A 122 -7.52 1.83 -12.66
N ILE A 123 -6.46 1.28 -12.07
CA ILE A 123 -6.55 0.10 -11.19
C ILE A 123 -6.42 0.47 -9.71
N CYS A 124 -7.02 -0.37 -8.87
CA CYS A 124 -6.86 -0.33 -7.42
C CYS A 124 -6.74 -1.75 -6.86
N ILE A 125 -5.80 -1.95 -5.94
CA ILE A 125 -5.47 -3.25 -5.34
C ILE A 125 -6.08 -3.33 -3.95
N VAL A 126 -6.92 -4.34 -3.74
CA VAL A 126 -7.41 -4.76 -2.43
C VAL A 126 -6.45 -5.81 -1.87
N TRP A 127 -6.05 -5.65 -0.61
CA TRP A 127 -4.91 -6.33 0.01
C TRP A 127 -5.11 -6.50 1.52
N GLY A 128 -4.23 -7.27 2.16
CA GLY A 128 -4.11 -7.39 3.62
C GLY A 128 -4.74 -8.63 4.26
N TRP A 129 -5.41 -9.45 3.46
CA TRP A 129 -6.07 -10.70 3.84
C TRP A 129 -5.71 -11.82 2.87
N GLN A 130 -5.79 -13.05 3.35
CA GLN A 130 -5.52 -14.25 2.54
C GLN A 130 -6.67 -14.54 1.59
N PHE A 131 -6.63 -13.98 0.39
CA PHE A 131 -7.71 -14.17 -0.59
C PHE A 131 -7.60 -15.48 -1.35
N ASN A 132 -6.40 -16.09 -1.41
CA ASN A 132 -6.11 -17.28 -2.20
C ASN A 132 -6.57 -17.12 -3.67
N ASN A 133 -6.27 -15.96 -4.26
CA ASN A 133 -6.67 -15.58 -5.59
C ASN A 133 -5.71 -16.11 -6.66
N ASP A 134 -6.18 -17.05 -7.46
CA ASP A 134 -5.47 -17.65 -8.60
C ASP A 134 -5.82 -17.02 -9.96
N LYS A 135 -6.71 -16.01 -9.96
CA LYS A 135 -7.28 -15.45 -11.19
C LYS A 135 -6.41 -14.38 -11.85
N ILE A 136 -5.54 -13.73 -11.08
CA ILE A 136 -4.56 -12.76 -11.63
C ILE A 136 -3.44 -13.57 -12.27
N GLN A 137 -3.19 -13.37 -13.56
CA GLN A 137 -2.21 -14.06 -14.39
C GLN A 137 -1.45 -13.04 -15.24
N ARG A 138 -0.14 -13.24 -15.40
CA ARG A 138 0.64 -12.34 -16.27
C ARG A 138 0.20 -12.53 -17.71
N PRO A 139 -0.27 -11.47 -18.41
CA PRO A 139 -0.63 -11.56 -19.82
C PRO A 139 0.55 -12.02 -20.65
N THR A 140 0.32 -12.94 -21.59
CA THR A 140 1.37 -13.41 -22.50
C THR A 140 1.47 -12.50 -23.71
N ILE A 141 2.65 -12.47 -24.36
CA ILE A 141 2.95 -11.66 -25.56
C ILE A 141 1.95 -11.94 -26.71
N GLN A 142 1.28 -13.09 -26.74
CA GLN A 142 0.27 -13.39 -27.78
C GLN A 142 -1.03 -12.58 -27.60
N GLU A 143 -1.40 -12.24 -26.37
CA GLU A 143 -2.52 -11.33 -26.07
C GLU A 143 -2.18 -9.86 -26.38
N GLU A 144 -0.91 -9.56 -26.66
CA GLU A 144 -0.42 -8.23 -27.10
C GLU A 144 -0.94 -7.82 -28.48
N SER A 145 -1.49 -8.78 -29.24
CA SER A 145 -2.03 -8.56 -30.58
C SER A 145 -3.49 -8.10 -30.63
N GLU A 146 -4.18 -7.95 -29.49
CA GLU A 146 -5.43 -7.18 -29.48
C GLU A 146 -5.10 -5.71 -29.76
N PRO A 147 -5.59 -5.15 -30.90
CA PRO A 147 -5.24 -3.80 -31.28
C PRO A 147 -5.77 -2.83 -30.22
N LEU A 148 -4.86 -2.01 -29.69
CA LEU A 148 -5.24 -0.72 -29.15
C LEU A 148 -6.07 -0.03 -30.23
N LEU A 149 -7.37 0.13 -29.96
CA LEU A 149 -8.29 0.86 -30.84
C LEU A 149 -7.63 2.18 -31.24
N GLU A 150 -7.74 2.44 -32.53
CA GLU A 150 -7.04 3.39 -33.40
C GLU A 150 -6.73 4.76 -32.76
N PRO A 151 -5.57 5.37 -33.12
CA PRO A 151 -5.37 6.79 -32.82
C PRO A 151 -6.51 7.61 -33.45
N GLU A 152 -7.06 8.55 -32.68
CA GLU A 152 -7.94 9.60 -33.18
C GLU A 152 -7.39 10.15 -34.52
N PRO A 153 -8.24 10.37 -35.54
CA PRO A 153 -7.77 10.97 -36.78
C PRO A 153 -7.12 12.32 -36.46
N GLU A 154 -5.87 12.49 -36.89
CA GLU A 154 -5.18 13.78 -36.89
C GLU A 154 -6.13 14.82 -37.51
N PRO A 155 -6.37 15.97 -36.85
CA PRO A 155 -7.11 17.04 -37.48
C PRO A 155 -6.34 17.51 -38.72
N GLU A 156 -6.99 17.40 -39.88
CA GLU A 156 -6.49 17.86 -41.17
C GLU A 156 -5.95 19.29 -41.06
N ALA A 157 -4.73 19.48 -41.57
CA ALA A 157 -4.07 20.76 -41.64
C ALA A 157 -4.95 21.78 -42.39
N LEU A 158 -5.43 22.80 -41.66
CA LEU A 158 -5.98 24.00 -42.27
C LEU A 158 -4.84 24.79 -42.94
N PRO A 159 -5.07 25.35 -44.14
CA PRO A 159 -4.03 26.02 -44.92
C PRO A 159 -3.55 27.31 -44.24
N GLU A 160 -2.24 27.55 -44.32
CA GLU A 160 -1.57 28.79 -43.92
C GLU A 160 -2.15 30.01 -44.67
N PRO A 161 -2.56 31.08 -43.97
CA PRO A 161 -2.68 32.39 -44.61
C PRO A 161 -1.34 33.13 -44.59
N GLU A 162 -1.01 33.67 -45.75
CA GLU A 162 0.20 34.40 -46.10
C GLU A 162 0.52 35.60 -45.18
N VAL A 163 1.83 35.80 -45.02
CA VAL A 163 2.48 36.91 -44.32
C VAL A 163 2.26 38.25 -45.04
N THR A 164 1.84 39.29 -44.31
CA THR A 164 2.09 40.70 -44.67
C THR A 164 2.76 41.42 -43.48
N PRO A 165 3.82 42.24 -43.70
CA PRO A 165 4.60 42.82 -42.61
C PRO A 165 4.15 44.24 -42.18
N GLU A 166 4.38 44.50 -40.89
CA GLU A 166 4.66 45.78 -40.19
C GLU A 166 3.52 46.80 -39.95
N PRO A 167 3.58 47.66 -38.89
CA PRO A 167 4.77 48.05 -38.11
C PRO A 167 4.66 47.92 -36.58
N SER A 168 5.85 47.87 -35.96
CA SER A 168 6.10 48.05 -34.52
C SER A 168 5.53 49.37 -33.98
N PRO A 169 5.01 49.35 -32.75
CA PRO A 169 5.23 50.47 -31.84
C PRO A 169 5.90 50.01 -30.54
N LYS A 170 7.03 50.69 -30.26
CA LYS A 170 7.63 51.02 -28.97
C LYS A 170 7.06 50.35 -27.71
N LEU A 171 7.97 49.65 -27.05
CA LEU A 171 8.07 49.41 -25.60
C LEU A 171 7.45 50.55 -24.76
N GLU A 172 6.39 50.24 -24.02
CA GLU A 172 6.13 50.88 -22.74
C GLU A 172 6.75 50.01 -21.63
N PRO A 173 7.38 50.61 -20.61
CA PRO A 173 8.02 49.88 -19.53
C PRO A 173 6.97 49.22 -18.61
N GLU A 174 7.35 48.05 -18.10
CA GLU A 174 6.61 47.25 -17.12
C GLU A 174 6.11 48.08 -15.93
N PRO A 175 4.87 47.87 -15.45
CA PRO A 175 4.55 48.20 -14.07
C PRO A 175 5.28 47.23 -13.14
N GLU A 176 6.00 47.78 -12.17
CA GLU A 176 6.63 47.02 -11.08
C GLU A 176 5.61 46.06 -10.44
N PRO A 177 6.00 44.80 -10.16
CA PRO A 177 5.14 43.90 -9.41
C PRO A 177 4.96 44.43 -7.99
N GLU A 178 3.70 44.56 -7.57
CA GLU A 178 3.33 44.85 -6.20
C GLU A 178 4.01 43.85 -5.24
N PRO A 179 4.48 44.29 -4.06
CA PRO A 179 5.08 43.39 -3.09
C PRO A 179 4.08 42.33 -2.66
N LEU A 180 4.44 41.06 -2.89
CA LEU A 180 3.78 39.91 -2.30
C LEU A 180 3.64 40.11 -0.78
N PRO A 181 2.47 39.85 -0.18
CA PRO A 181 2.34 39.90 1.27
C PRO A 181 3.31 38.91 1.91
N GLU A 182 4.02 39.39 2.94
CA GLU A 182 4.90 38.57 3.76
C GLU A 182 4.16 37.32 4.26
N PRO A 183 4.76 36.12 4.20
CA PRO A 183 4.14 34.94 4.79
C PRO A 183 3.96 35.18 6.29
N GLU A 184 2.72 35.06 6.75
CA GLU A 184 2.41 35.03 8.17
C GLU A 184 3.33 34.01 8.88
N PRO A 185 3.84 34.33 10.07
CA PRO A 185 4.70 33.41 10.79
C PRO A 185 3.94 32.11 11.02
N VAL A 186 4.41 31.05 10.37
CA VAL A 186 4.04 29.68 10.67
C VAL A 186 4.31 29.50 12.15
N ILE A 187 3.22 29.39 12.93
CA ILE A 187 3.29 29.01 14.34
C ILE A 187 4.13 27.74 14.38
N ALA A 188 5.35 27.87 14.91
CA ALA A 188 6.17 26.74 15.24
C ALA A 188 5.38 25.94 16.28
N PHE A 189 4.73 24.87 15.82
CA PHE A 189 4.35 23.81 16.73
C PHE A 189 5.65 23.28 17.31
N GLU A 190 5.93 23.66 18.56
CA GLU A 190 6.83 22.92 19.42
C GLU A 190 6.49 21.43 19.25
N PRO A 191 7.45 20.58 18.87
CA PRO A 191 7.22 19.15 18.95
C PRO A 191 7.00 18.84 20.43
N GLU A 192 5.76 18.55 20.82
CA GLU A 192 5.48 17.88 22.07
C GLU A 192 6.45 16.70 22.17
N ALA A 193 7.29 16.75 23.19
CA ALA A 193 8.28 15.72 23.44
C ALA A 193 7.54 14.39 23.56
N VAL A 194 7.67 13.55 22.53
CA VAL A 194 7.23 12.17 22.57
C VAL A 194 8.08 11.49 23.63
N VAL A 195 7.52 11.41 24.84
CA VAL A 195 8.08 10.61 25.92
C VAL A 195 8.21 9.19 25.37
N PRO A 196 9.42 8.61 25.30
CA PRO A 196 9.54 7.24 24.83
C PRO A 196 8.77 6.34 25.80
N GLU A 197 7.69 5.72 25.34
CA GLU A 197 7.05 4.64 26.07
C GLU A 197 8.10 3.57 26.31
N LYS A 198 8.57 3.50 27.56
CA LYS A 198 9.46 2.47 28.04
C LYS A 198 8.72 1.14 27.87
N LYS A 199 9.02 0.42 26.80
CA LYS A 199 8.50 -0.92 26.54
C LYS A 199 8.77 -1.77 27.78
N ARG A 200 7.73 -2.02 28.58
CA ARG A 200 7.79 -2.97 29.69
C ARG A 200 8.21 -4.31 29.12
N GLY A 201 9.42 -4.73 29.44
CA GLY A 201 9.99 -5.96 28.90
C GLY A 201 9.19 -7.16 29.40
N PHE A 202 9.02 -8.17 28.54
CA PHE A 202 8.36 -9.43 28.88
C PHE A 202 8.87 -10.05 30.19
N LEU A 203 10.15 -9.84 30.53
CA LEU A 203 10.77 -10.31 31.77
C LEU A 203 10.27 -9.57 33.02
N GLU A 204 9.96 -8.27 32.93
CA GLU A 204 9.37 -7.53 34.06
C GLU A 204 7.93 -7.98 34.32
N PHE A 205 7.17 -8.20 33.24
CA PHE A 205 5.84 -8.83 33.33
C PHE A 205 5.91 -10.23 33.95
N LEU A 206 6.87 -11.06 33.53
CA LEU A 206 7.07 -12.41 34.08
C LEU A 206 7.46 -12.38 35.56
N LYS A 207 8.25 -11.38 35.98
CA LYS A 207 8.64 -11.18 37.37
C LYS A 207 7.45 -10.81 38.26
N GLU A 208 6.61 -9.89 37.83
CA GLU A 208 5.37 -9.53 38.55
C GLU A 208 4.38 -10.70 38.55
N PHE A 209 4.21 -11.36 37.42
CA PHE A 209 3.33 -12.52 37.30
C PHE A 209 3.77 -13.68 38.19
N ALA A 210 5.07 -13.97 38.24
CA ALA A 210 5.61 -14.99 39.13
C ALA A 210 5.46 -14.60 40.61
N ALA A 211 5.55 -13.32 40.97
CA ALA A 211 5.36 -12.88 42.34
C ALA A 211 3.90 -12.98 42.81
N THR A 212 2.94 -12.63 41.95
CA THR A 212 1.51 -12.62 42.30
C THR A 212 0.82 -13.96 42.05
N TYR A 213 1.24 -14.69 41.02
CA TYR A 213 0.56 -15.89 40.51
C TYR A 213 1.47 -17.12 40.46
N TRP A 214 2.42 -17.24 41.38
CA TRP A 214 3.37 -18.36 41.39
C TRP A 214 2.69 -19.74 41.45
N TRP A 215 1.54 -19.84 42.13
CA TRP A 215 0.76 -21.06 42.22
C TRP A 215 0.23 -21.54 40.85
N LEU A 216 -0.09 -20.61 39.93
CA LEU A 216 -0.50 -20.99 38.56
C LEU A 216 0.65 -21.63 37.78
N LEU A 217 1.90 -21.23 38.03
CA LEU A 217 3.06 -21.87 37.41
C LEU A 217 3.25 -23.30 37.93
N ILE A 218 2.99 -23.54 39.22
CA ILE A 218 3.02 -24.88 39.81
C ILE A 218 1.90 -25.74 39.23
N VAL A 219 0.68 -25.21 39.12
CA VAL A 219 -0.46 -25.92 38.51
C VAL A 219 -0.17 -26.26 37.04
N LEU A 220 0.38 -25.31 36.28
CA LEU A 220 0.78 -25.51 34.89
C LEU A 220 1.84 -26.63 34.78
N LEU A 221 2.84 -26.62 35.66
CA LEU A 221 3.89 -27.63 35.69
C LEU A 221 3.34 -29.03 36.01
N VAL A 222 2.42 -29.14 36.97
CA VAL A 222 1.72 -30.39 37.29
C VAL A 222 0.91 -30.89 36.09
N LEU A 223 0.21 -29.99 35.38
CA LEU A 223 -0.54 -30.32 34.17
C LEU A 223 0.38 -30.86 33.06
N ILE A 224 1.53 -30.21 32.85
CA ILE A 224 2.55 -30.65 31.90
C ILE A 224 3.07 -32.04 32.30
N CYS A 225 3.40 -32.27 33.56
CA CYS A 225 3.82 -33.57 34.05
C CYS A 225 2.75 -34.65 33.83
N ILE A 226 1.47 -34.36 34.14
CA ILE A 226 0.36 -35.29 33.91
C ILE A 226 0.26 -35.66 32.42
N VAL A 227 0.39 -34.69 31.52
CA VAL A 227 0.39 -34.95 30.07
C VAL A 227 1.57 -35.83 29.67
N PHE A 228 2.77 -35.57 30.18
CA PHE A 228 3.95 -36.41 29.92
C PHE A 228 3.81 -37.84 30.47
N PHE A 229 3.29 -37.99 31.69
CA PHE A 229 3.02 -39.29 32.29
C PHE A 229 1.96 -40.07 31.51
N TYR A 230 0.88 -39.41 31.09
CA TYR A 230 -0.17 -40.03 30.28
C TYR A 230 0.37 -40.47 28.92
N LYS A 231 1.21 -39.64 28.29
CA LYS A 231 1.85 -39.97 27.01
C LYS A 231 2.86 -41.12 27.14
N SER A 232 3.54 -41.23 28.29
CA SER A 232 4.47 -42.32 28.60
C SER A 232 3.78 -43.62 29.04
N LEU A 233 2.47 -43.59 29.33
CA LEU A 233 1.67 -44.78 29.66
C LEU A 233 0.93 -45.34 28.44
N ILE A 234 0.76 -44.53 27.39
CA ILE A 234 0.06 -44.86 26.15
C ILE A 234 1.01 -45.24 25.00
N PHE A 235 2.31 -45.05 25.19
CA PHE A 235 3.40 -45.52 24.32
C PHE A 235 4.32 -46.43 25.12
#